data_AF-A0A1M3B8M8-F1
#
_entry.id   AF-A0A1M3B8M8-F1
#
_cell.length_a   1.000
_cell.length_b   1.000
_cell.length_c   1.000
_cell.angle_alpha   90.00
_cell.angle_beta   90.00
_cell.angle_gamma   90.00
#
_symmetry.space_group_name_H-M   'P 1'
#
loop_
_entity.id
_entity.type
_entity.pdbx_description
1 polymer ?
#
loop_
_entity_poly.entity_id
_entity_poly.type
_entity_poly.pdbx_seq_one_letter_code
_entity_poly.pdbx_strand_id
1 'polypeptide(L)'
;MEGQNNHFNNNSSKTINEDQAKNVFLTSIKENKDFDKLIGLIDSINDKKFFELVGQFIAPSQLVAFLSLGKKIDLTKIYSIIIGMTTGNFIKTIFLSDAKELETLKENLLQAPVLHHITLYSNNLNELTDSFFSKYQNIVNEINNLNIPNEEEKEIIAIENTIKSSSFQISETIENLQKILNIVWGASRTDLIEKIGQQKEILDKLFKGEFSNGEFLSENSLQLLLWNKVFSLFTELEKKGEFHSIPSIEGIECFSIWYPQDFKEIGLLSTNATQDNFEEVKHTVWENLKKLDLHSIQDLVDKKIYSKNTLKKFIENRSF
;
A
#
# COMPACT_ATOMS: atom_id res chain seq x y z
N MET A 1 15.86 -50.57 -57.26
CA MET A 1 15.16 -49.47 -56.57
C MET A 1 15.48 -49.61 -55.10
N GLU A 2 16.37 -48.73 -54.65
CA GLU A 2 16.75 -48.49 -53.27
C GLU A 2 15.54 -47.91 -52.50
N GLY A 3 15.46 -48.17 -51.20
CA GLY A 3 14.33 -47.70 -50.40
C GLY A 3 14.45 -47.99 -48.90
N GLN A 4 15.57 -47.57 -48.31
CA GLN A 4 15.75 -47.07 -46.94
C GLN A 4 15.03 -47.81 -45.78
N ASN A 5 15.82 -48.61 -45.06
CA ASN A 5 15.59 -48.94 -43.65
C ASN A 5 15.63 -47.66 -42.82
N ASN A 6 14.48 -47.23 -42.30
CA ASN A 6 14.41 -46.25 -41.23
C ASN A 6 14.93 -46.88 -39.94
N HIS A 7 16.22 -46.63 -39.67
CA HIS A 7 16.75 -46.68 -38.31
C HIS A 7 15.93 -45.72 -37.44
N PHE A 8 15.02 -46.27 -36.64
CA PHE A 8 14.54 -45.59 -35.45
C PHE A 8 15.76 -45.35 -34.56
N ASN A 9 16.20 -44.11 -34.57
CA ASN A 9 17.23 -43.59 -33.70
C ASN A 9 16.68 -43.72 -32.27
N ASN A 10 17.18 -44.73 -31.54
CA ASN A 10 17.06 -44.81 -30.10
C ASN A 10 17.73 -43.56 -29.53
N ASN A 11 16.93 -42.53 -29.25
CA ASN A 11 17.37 -41.41 -28.44
C ASN A 11 17.73 -41.97 -27.07
N SER A 12 19.03 -42.18 -26.88
CA SER A 12 19.66 -42.48 -25.61
C SER A 12 19.19 -41.44 -24.59
N SER A 13 18.32 -41.86 -23.67
CA SER A 13 18.07 -41.16 -22.43
C SER A 13 19.40 -41.14 -21.67
N LYS A 14 20.22 -40.12 -21.90
CA LYS A 14 21.40 -39.84 -21.08
C LYS A 14 20.88 -39.63 -19.66
N THR A 15 21.07 -40.63 -18.82
CA THR A 15 20.93 -40.49 -17.37
C THR A 15 21.88 -39.38 -16.94
N ILE A 16 21.32 -38.21 -16.68
CA ILE A 16 22.06 -37.09 -16.09
C ILE A 16 22.55 -37.59 -14.73
N ASN A 17 23.87 -37.58 -14.50
CA ASN A 17 24.41 -37.89 -13.18
C ASN A 17 23.93 -36.84 -12.17
N GLU A 18 23.71 -37.21 -10.91
CA GLU A 18 23.15 -36.35 -9.86
C GLU A 18 23.87 -34.99 -9.76
N ASP A 19 25.20 -34.96 -9.89
CA ASP A 19 25.98 -33.71 -9.87
C ASP A 19 25.68 -32.77 -11.06
N GLN A 20 25.41 -33.34 -12.24
CA GLN A 20 24.98 -32.57 -13.40
C GLN A 20 23.56 -32.06 -13.21
N ALA A 21 22.67 -32.87 -12.63
CA ALA A 21 21.30 -32.47 -12.30
C ALA A 21 21.29 -31.31 -11.29
N LYS A 22 22.12 -31.39 -10.24
CA LYS A 22 22.32 -30.34 -9.24
C LYS A 22 22.77 -29.02 -9.85
N ASN A 23 23.77 -29.05 -10.73
CA ASN A 23 24.27 -27.84 -11.40
C ASN A 23 23.23 -27.22 -12.34
N VAL A 24 22.54 -28.03 -13.15
CA VAL A 24 21.48 -27.53 -14.05
C VAL A 24 20.31 -26.93 -13.26
N PHE A 25 19.93 -27.57 -12.15
CA PHE A 25 18.87 -27.09 -11.28
C PHE A 25 19.22 -25.75 -10.63
N LEU A 26 20.41 -25.62 -10.02
CA LEU A 26 20.84 -24.35 -9.41
C LEU A 26 20.94 -23.21 -10.42
N THR A 27 21.48 -23.46 -11.60
CA THR A 27 21.55 -22.45 -12.67
C THR A 27 20.14 -22.03 -13.09
N SER A 28 19.21 -22.97 -13.24
CA SER A 28 17.83 -22.66 -13.64
C SER A 28 17.06 -21.87 -12.57
N ILE A 29 17.29 -22.15 -11.29
CA ILE A 29 16.74 -21.35 -10.17
C ILE A 29 17.30 -19.93 -10.19
N LYS A 30 18.62 -19.78 -10.37
CA LYS A 30 19.26 -18.45 -10.44
C LYS A 30 18.81 -17.64 -11.65
N GLU A 31 18.48 -18.31 -12.75
CA GLU A 31 18.09 -17.69 -14.02
C GLU A 31 16.56 -17.56 -14.19
N ASN A 32 15.74 -17.93 -13.19
CA ASN A 32 14.27 -17.90 -13.27
C ASN A 32 13.71 -18.65 -14.51
N LYS A 33 14.27 -19.81 -14.85
CA LYS A 33 13.84 -20.61 -16.00
C LYS A 33 12.60 -21.48 -15.71
N ASP A 34 12.01 -21.96 -16.79
CA ASP A 34 10.73 -22.70 -16.87
C ASP A 34 10.59 -23.86 -15.87
N PHE A 35 9.58 -23.78 -14.99
CA PHE A 35 9.42 -24.63 -13.80
C PHE A 35 9.05 -26.08 -14.11
N ASP A 36 8.35 -26.33 -15.23
CA ASP A 36 7.95 -27.69 -15.62
C ASP A 36 9.15 -28.60 -15.91
N LYS A 37 10.27 -28.02 -16.36
CA LYS A 37 11.52 -28.76 -16.59
C LYS A 37 12.27 -29.08 -15.29
N LEU A 38 11.94 -28.38 -14.19
CA LEU A 38 12.61 -28.56 -12.90
C LEU A 38 12.03 -29.74 -12.11
N ILE A 39 10.78 -30.12 -12.33
CA ILE A 39 10.12 -31.22 -11.59
C ILE A 39 10.89 -32.54 -11.77
N GLY A 40 11.24 -32.90 -13.01
CA GLY A 40 12.00 -34.13 -13.27
C GLY A 40 13.42 -34.11 -12.68
N LEU A 41 14.02 -32.93 -12.50
CA LEU A 41 15.32 -32.78 -11.85
C LEU A 41 15.20 -32.93 -10.33
N ILE A 42 14.13 -32.39 -9.73
CA ILE A 42 13.87 -32.49 -8.28
C ILE A 42 13.75 -33.95 -7.87
N ASP A 43 12.99 -34.76 -8.61
CA ASP A 43 12.81 -36.17 -8.31
C ASP A 43 14.12 -36.97 -8.37
N SER A 44 15.03 -36.59 -9.28
CA SER A 44 16.34 -37.23 -9.43
C SER A 44 17.35 -36.91 -8.32
N ILE A 45 17.13 -35.86 -7.53
CA ILE A 45 18.06 -35.41 -6.48
C ILE A 45 17.50 -35.82 -5.11
N ASN A 46 18.26 -36.59 -4.33
CA ASN A 46 17.88 -37.03 -2.97
C ASN A 46 18.72 -36.37 -1.86
N ASP A 47 19.65 -35.49 -2.24
CA ASP A 47 20.52 -34.80 -1.30
C ASP A 47 19.81 -33.65 -0.57
N LYS A 48 19.53 -33.83 0.71
CA LYS A 48 18.90 -32.80 1.57
C LYS A 48 19.73 -31.53 1.67
N LYS A 49 21.06 -31.64 1.75
CA LYS A 49 21.94 -30.47 1.87
C LYS A 49 21.92 -29.62 0.59
N PHE A 50 21.74 -30.28 -0.55
CA PHE A 50 21.54 -29.57 -1.81
C PHE A 50 20.26 -28.73 -1.78
N PHE A 51 19.14 -29.28 -1.31
CA PHE A 51 17.88 -28.51 -1.20
C PHE A 51 17.97 -27.38 -0.17
N GLU A 52 18.70 -27.56 0.93
CA GLU A 52 19.04 -26.46 1.84
C GLU A 52 19.86 -25.36 1.12
N LEU A 53 20.84 -25.73 0.30
CA LEU A 53 21.57 -24.75 -0.51
C LEU A 53 20.64 -24.03 -1.50
N VAL A 54 19.70 -24.74 -2.13
CA VAL A 54 18.68 -24.13 -3.01
C VAL A 54 17.86 -23.10 -2.24
N GLY A 55 17.47 -23.39 -1.00
CA GLY A 55 16.75 -22.47 -0.11
C GLY A 55 17.41 -21.10 0.05
N GLN A 56 18.74 -21.05 -0.02
CA GLN A 56 19.49 -19.79 0.10
C GLN A 56 19.34 -18.88 -1.13
N PHE A 57 19.00 -19.45 -2.29
CA PHE A 57 18.91 -18.72 -3.57
C PHE A 57 17.49 -18.61 -4.12
N ILE A 58 16.56 -19.41 -3.58
CA ILE A 58 15.19 -19.44 -4.10
C ILE A 58 14.46 -18.12 -3.80
N ALA A 59 13.81 -17.56 -4.82
CA ALA A 59 12.94 -16.41 -4.65
C ALA A 59 11.59 -16.82 -4.05
N PRO A 60 10.87 -15.94 -3.33
CA PRO A 60 9.57 -16.27 -2.77
C PRO A 60 8.56 -16.82 -3.79
N SER A 61 8.45 -16.19 -4.97
CA SER A 61 7.55 -16.63 -6.05
C SER A 61 7.88 -18.02 -6.59
N GLN A 62 9.16 -18.41 -6.57
CA GLN A 62 9.61 -19.72 -6.99
C GLN A 62 9.18 -20.81 -5.98
N LEU A 63 9.24 -20.51 -4.69
CA LEU A 63 8.72 -21.42 -3.68
C LEU A 63 7.18 -21.54 -3.76
N VAL A 64 6.46 -20.43 -4.02
CA VAL A 64 5.01 -20.49 -4.31
C VAL A 64 4.74 -21.43 -5.49
N ALA A 65 5.51 -21.33 -6.57
CA ALA A 65 5.40 -22.24 -7.71
C ALA A 65 5.62 -23.71 -7.28
N PHE A 66 6.62 -24.01 -6.43
CA PHE A 66 6.80 -25.37 -5.90
C PHE A 66 5.62 -25.84 -5.03
N LEU A 67 5.07 -24.98 -4.19
CA LEU A 67 3.90 -25.31 -3.37
C LEU A 67 2.67 -25.58 -4.24
N SER A 68 2.52 -24.87 -5.35
CA SER A 68 1.38 -25.03 -6.27
C SER A 68 1.35 -26.41 -6.96
N LEU A 69 2.50 -27.09 -7.04
CA LEU A 69 2.65 -28.45 -7.56
C LEU A 69 2.12 -29.50 -6.57
N GLY A 70 1.95 -29.13 -5.30
CA GLY A 70 1.31 -29.95 -4.27
C GLY A 70 1.96 -31.34 -4.13
N LYS A 71 1.12 -32.38 -4.20
CA LYS A 71 1.52 -33.80 -4.04
C LYS A 71 2.45 -34.34 -5.13
N LYS A 72 2.79 -33.56 -6.17
CA LYS A 72 3.73 -33.97 -7.22
C LYS A 72 5.19 -33.92 -6.78
N ILE A 73 5.51 -33.21 -5.69
CA ILE A 73 6.87 -33.10 -5.16
C ILE A 73 6.94 -33.76 -3.79
N ASP A 74 8.03 -34.48 -3.53
CA ASP A 74 8.36 -34.96 -2.19
C ASP A 74 8.52 -33.77 -1.24
N LEU A 75 7.60 -33.68 -0.28
CA LEU A 75 7.53 -32.63 0.72
C LEU A 75 8.81 -32.53 1.57
N THR A 76 9.56 -33.62 1.74
CA THR A 76 10.85 -33.59 2.45
C THR A 76 11.86 -32.66 1.77
N LYS A 77 11.80 -32.54 0.44
CA LYS A 77 12.63 -31.64 -0.36
C LYS A 77 12.20 -30.19 -0.16
N ILE A 78 10.88 -29.93 -0.10
CA ILE A 78 10.34 -28.61 0.20
C ILE A 78 10.79 -28.14 1.59
N TYR A 79 10.78 -29.00 2.60
CA TYR A 79 11.28 -28.62 3.93
C TYR A 79 12.77 -28.31 3.94
N SER A 80 13.59 -29.09 3.23
CA SER A 80 15.01 -28.76 3.10
C SER A 80 15.21 -27.39 2.43
N ILE A 81 14.40 -27.05 1.42
CA ILE A 81 14.41 -25.69 0.84
C ILE A 81 14.05 -24.64 1.90
N ILE A 82 12.97 -24.86 2.67
CA ILE A 82 12.55 -23.92 3.73
C ILE A 82 13.65 -23.74 4.78
N ILE A 83 14.32 -24.81 5.23
CA ILE A 83 15.42 -24.75 6.20
C ILE A 83 16.54 -23.82 5.73
N GLY A 84 16.89 -23.88 4.44
CA GLY A 84 17.95 -23.05 3.86
C GLY A 84 17.58 -21.59 3.61
N MET A 85 16.30 -21.27 3.76
CA MET A 85 15.74 -19.99 3.35
C MET A 85 15.83 -18.95 4.47
N THR A 86 15.91 -17.67 4.10
CA THR A 86 15.82 -16.61 5.12
C THR A 86 14.39 -16.45 5.60
N THR A 87 14.19 -16.11 6.87
CA THR A 87 12.86 -15.83 7.44
C THR A 87 12.11 -14.78 6.62
N GLY A 88 12.78 -13.71 6.19
CA GLY A 88 12.16 -12.66 5.37
C GLY A 88 11.60 -13.20 4.05
N ASN A 89 12.35 -14.05 3.34
CA ASN A 89 11.86 -14.63 2.09
C ASN A 89 10.73 -15.65 2.35
N PHE A 90 10.82 -16.44 3.43
CA PHE A 90 9.79 -17.42 3.76
C PHE A 90 8.46 -16.73 4.08
N ILE A 91 8.49 -15.67 4.89
CA ILE A 91 7.30 -14.88 5.21
C ILE A 91 6.71 -14.23 3.96
N LYS A 92 7.55 -13.66 3.07
CA LYS A 92 7.09 -13.17 1.77
C LYS A 92 6.43 -14.25 0.91
N THR A 93 6.87 -15.50 1.00
CA THR A 93 6.24 -16.62 0.30
C THR A 93 4.83 -16.85 0.84
N ILE A 94 4.64 -16.87 2.17
CA ILE A 94 3.31 -16.98 2.77
C ILE A 94 2.40 -15.85 2.28
N PHE A 95 2.91 -14.63 2.17
CA PHE A 95 2.14 -13.47 1.73
C PHE A 95 1.72 -13.57 0.25
N LEU A 96 2.58 -14.12 -0.59
CA LEU A 96 2.31 -14.36 -2.02
C LEU A 96 1.45 -15.61 -2.28
N SER A 97 1.35 -16.54 -1.32
CA SER A 97 0.58 -17.76 -1.46
C SER A 97 -0.93 -17.52 -1.38
N ASP A 98 -1.68 -18.24 -2.22
CA ASP A 98 -3.13 -18.33 -2.15
C ASP A 98 -3.55 -19.50 -1.24
N ALA A 99 -4.86 -19.67 -1.06
CA ALA A 99 -5.40 -20.69 -0.18
C ALA A 99 -4.88 -22.10 -0.50
N LYS A 100 -4.66 -22.44 -1.78
CA LYS A 100 -4.20 -23.76 -2.21
C LYS A 100 -2.75 -24.04 -1.79
N GLU A 101 -1.85 -23.07 -1.96
CA GLU A 101 -0.44 -23.18 -1.58
C GLU A 101 -0.31 -23.17 -0.05
N LEU A 102 -1.13 -22.37 0.62
CA LEU A 102 -1.23 -22.39 2.08
C LEU A 102 -1.75 -23.75 2.59
N GLU A 103 -2.72 -24.38 1.93
CA GLU A 103 -3.16 -25.74 2.30
C GLU A 103 -2.02 -26.77 2.17
N THR A 104 -1.18 -26.65 1.14
CA THR A 104 0.01 -27.52 0.99
C THR A 104 0.99 -27.37 2.15
N LEU A 105 1.17 -26.14 2.64
CA LEU A 105 1.92 -25.88 3.89
C LEU A 105 1.16 -26.36 5.13
N LYS A 106 -0.18 -26.30 5.13
CA LYS A 106 -1.06 -26.65 6.25
C LYS A 106 -1.13 -28.14 6.55
N GLU A 107 -1.19 -28.99 5.53
CA GLU A 107 -1.21 -30.46 5.65
C GLU A 107 0.03 -31.01 6.42
N ASN A 108 0.95 -30.13 6.79
CA ASN A 108 2.36 -30.33 7.00
C ASN A 108 2.94 -29.48 8.15
N LEU A 109 2.07 -28.74 8.85
CA LEU A 109 2.39 -27.70 9.86
C LEU A 109 3.12 -28.17 11.11
N LEU A 110 3.18 -29.47 11.34
CA LEU A 110 3.83 -30.04 12.51
C LEU A 110 5.37 -30.01 12.39
N GLN A 111 5.91 -29.54 11.27
CA GLN A 111 7.36 -29.53 11.05
C GLN A 111 8.03 -28.25 11.58
N ALA A 112 9.15 -28.46 12.27
CA ALA A 112 9.93 -27.42 12.95
C ALA A 112 10.37 -26.23 12.06
N PRO A 113 10.73 -26.37 10.76
CA PRO A 113 11.25 -25.25 9.97
C PRO A 113 10.22 -24.13 9.74
N VAL A 114 8.97 -24.49 9.43
CA VAL A 114 7.88 -23.52 9.23
C VAL A 114 7.62 -22.75 10.53
N LEU A 115 7.47 -23.48 11.63
CA LEU A 115 7.23 -22.90 12.95
C LEU A 115 8.41 -22.05 13.43
N HIS A 116 9.64 -22.42 13.08
CA HIS A 116 10.84 -21.64 13.40
C HIS A 116 10.80 -20.26 12.74
N HIS A 117 10.54 -20.19 11.42
CA HIS A 117 10.43 -18.90 10.74
C HIS A 117 9.28 -18.04 11.28
N ILE A 118 8.12 -18.64 11.56
CA ILE A 118 6.99 -17.92 12.15
C ILE A 118 7.32 -17.42 13.54
N THR A 119 8.03 -18.22 14.35
CA THR A 119 8.48 -17.80 15.69
C THR A 119 9.43 -16.60 15.59
N LEU A 120 10.41 -16.65 14.69
CA LEU A 120 11.33 -15.54 14.44
C LEU A 120 10.59 -14.29 13.97
N TYR A 121 9.66 -14.44 13.03
CA TYR A 121 8.83 -13.32 12.56
C TYR A 121 7.98 -12.73 13.68
N SER A 122 7.39 -13.57 14.53
CA SER A 122 6.59 -13.13 15.68
C SER A 122 7.37 -12.24 16.64
N ASN A 123 8.69 -12.44 16.76
CA ASN A 123 9.55 -11.62 17.62
C ASN A 123 9.71 -10.20 17.09
N ASN A 124 9.57 -10.01 15.77
CA ASN A 124 9.72 -8.72 15.11
C ASN A 124 8.38 -7.98 14.96
N LEU A 125 7.25 -8.59 15.34
CA LEU A 125 5.93 -7.96 15.19
C LEU A 125 5.76 -6.73 16.08
N ASN A 126 6.38 -6.71 17.26
CA ASN A 126 6.34 -5.54 18.13
C ASN A 126 6.99 -4.32 17.43
N GLU A 127 8.17 -4.51 16.85
CA GLU A 127 8.87 -3.46 16.10
C GLU A 127 8.06 -2.98 14.89
N LEU A 128 7.39 -3.91 14.20
CA LEU A 128 6.49 -3.56 13.10
C LEU A 128 5.32 -2.70 13.58
N THR A 129 4.67 -3.08 14.67
CA THR A 129 3.57 -2.33 15.27
C THR A 129 4.03 -0.95 15.76
N ASP A 130 5.18 -0.87 16.44
CA ASP A 130 5.78 0.40 16.89
C ASP A 130 6.11 1.32 15.71
N SER A 131 6.51 0.75 14.56
CA SER A 131 6.74 1.52 13.33
C SER A 131 5.46 2.17 12.80
N PHE A 132 4.32 1.47 12.88
CA PHE A 132 3.03 2.04 12.47
C PHE A 132 2.55 3.13 13.43
N PHE A 133 2.73 2.96 14.75
CA PHE A 133 2.44 4.02 15.72
C PHE A 133 3.34 5.25 15.51
N SER A 134 4.62 5.04 15.24
CA SER A 134 5.54 6.14 14.93
C SER A 134 5.13 6.87 13.65
N LYS A 135 4.72 6.12 12.62
CA LYS A 135 4.20 6.71 11.37
C LYS A 135 2.92 7.51 11.61
N TYR A 136 2.00 7.00 12.42
CA TYR A 136 0.80 7.71 12.84
C TYR A 136 1.15 9.04 13.52
N GLN A 137 2.01 9.02 14.54
CA GLN A 137 2.41 10.22 15.27
C GLN A 137 3.09 11.25 14.36
N ASN A 138 3.90 10.81 13.41
CA ASN A 138 4.52 11.70 12.42
C ASN A 138 3.47 12.39 11.55
N ILE A 139 2.48 11.66 11.04
CA ILE A 139 1.41 12.24 10.24
C ILE A 139 0.56 13.22 11.07
N VAL A 140 0.26 12.89 12.33
CA VAL A 140 -0.43 13.83 13.25
C VAL A 140 0.37 15.12 13.40
N ASN A 141 1.68 15.02 13.60
CA ASN A 141 2.55 16.19 13.72
C ASN A 141 2.62 17.00 12.43
N GLU A 142 2.70 16.34 11.28
CA GLU A 142 2.62 17.00 9.96
C GLU A 142 1.32 17.78 9.81
N ILE A 143 0.16 17.16 10.11
CA ILE A 143 -1.15 17.82 10.03
C ILE A 143 -1.23 19.01 11.01
N ASN A 144 -0.77 18.84 12.25
CA ASN A 144 -0.82 19.91 13.24
C ASN A 144 0.04 21.11 12.86
N ASN A 145 1.17 20.88 12.21
CA ASN A 145 2.11 21.91 11.76
C ASN A 145 1.71 22.57 10.44
N LEU A 146 0.69 22.06 9.73
CA LEU A 146 0.20 22.68 8.50
C LEU A 146 -0.22 24.13 8.75
N ASN A 147 0.35 25.04 7.95
CA ASN A 147 -0.02 26.44 7.93
C ASN A 147 -0.86 26.75 6.69
N ILE A 148 -2.13 26.29 6.69
CA ILE A 148 -3.03 26.27 5.52
C ILE A 148 -2.97 27.52 4.62
N PRO A 149 -2.97 28.77 5.13
CA PRO A 149 -2.89 29.96 4.28
C PRO A 149 -1.62 30.05 3.40
N ASN A 150 -0.52 29.44 3.83
CA ASN A 150 0.78 29.50 3.17
C ASN A 150 1.15 28.22 2.42
N GLU A 151 0.46 27.10 2.68
CA GLU A 151 0.74 25.82 2.05
C GLU A 151 0.23 25.78 0.60
N GLU A 152 0.95 25.06 -0.25
CA GLU A 152 0.50 24.69 -1.58
C GLU A 152 -0.48 23.51 -1.51
N GLU A 153 -1.41 23.43 -2.46
CA GLU A 153 -2.30 22.28 -2.66
C GLU A 153 -1.54 20.94 -2.67
N LYS A 154 -0.32 20.96 -3.22
CA LYS A 154 0.57 19.79 -3.32
C LYS A 154 0.95 19.23 -1.95
N GLU A 155 1.08 20.06 -0.92
CA GLU A 155 1.47 19.65 0.44
C GLU A 155 0.30 18.93 1.12
N ILE A 156 -0.92 19.46 1.00
CA ILE A 156 -2.14 18.80 1.48
C ILE A 156 -2.36 17.46 0.76
N ILE A 157 -2.21 17.43 -0.57
CA ILE A 157 -2.32 16.19 -1.37
C ILE A 157 -1.23 15.19 -0.99
N ALA A 158 -0.01 15.64 -0.69
CA ALA A 158 1.06 14.75 -0.25
C ALA A 158 0.71 14.06 1.07
N ILE A 159 0.15 14.78 2.05
CA ILE A 159 -0.32 14.19 3.31
C ILE A 159 -1.48 13.23 3.07
N GLU A 160 -2.46 13.59 2.23
CA GLU A 160 -3.58 12.72 1.85
C GLU A 160 -3.07 11.39 1.26
N ASN A 161 -2.08 11.46 0.36
CA ASN A 161 -1.46 10.27 -0.24
C ASN A 161 -0.67 9.44 0.79
N THR A 162 0.00 10.09 1.74
CA THR A 162 0.70 9.41 2.84
C THR A 162 -0.26 8.67 3.75
N ILE A 163 -1.41 9.25 4.09
CA ILE A 163 -2.48 8.60 4.86
C ILE A 163 -2.99 7.38 4.08
N LYS A 164 -3.33 7.53 2.80
CA LYS A 164 -3.81 6.43 1.94
C LYS A 164 -2.80 5.28 1.82
N SER A 165 -1.53 5.61 1.57
CA SER A 165 -0.46 4.61 1.48
C SER A 165 -0.27 3.86 2.81
N SER A 166 -0.34 4.57 3.94
CA SER A 166 -0.23 3.96 5.27
C SER A 166 -1.41 3.05 5.60
N SER A 167 -2.63 3.49 5.26
CA SER A 167 -3.85 2.72 5.39
C SER A 167 -3.75 1.40 4.61
N PHE A 168 -3.31 1.45 3.35
CA PHE A 168 -3.08 0.26 2.53
C PHE A 168 -2.04 -0.69 3.16
N GLN A 169 -0.90 -0.17 3.62
CA GLN A 169 0.16 -0.97 4.25
C GLN A 169 -0.31 -1.68 5.52
N ILE A 170 -1.10 -1.00 6.36
CA ILE A 170 -1.66 -1.61 7.58
C ILE A 170 -2.67 -2.70 7.21
N SER A 171 -3.57 -2.43 6.27
CA SER A 171 -4.56 -3.42 5.79
C SER A 171 -3.89 -4.67 5.23
N GLU A 172 -2.91 -4.50 4.35
CA GLU A 172 -2.11 -5.60 3.79
C GLU A 172 -1.40 -6.38 4.91
N THR A 173 -0.86 -5.70 5.92
CA THR A 173 -0.24 -6.35 7.07
C THR A 173 -1.25 -7.18 7.87
N ILE A 174 -2.45 -6.66 8.12
CA ILE A 174 -3.53 -7.37 8.82
C ILE A 174 -3.92 -8.66 8.07
N GLU A 175 -4.07 -8.58 6.75
CA GLU A 175 -4.37 -9.76 5.91
C GLU A 175 -3.24 -10.79 5.96
N ASN A 176 -2.00 -10.33 5.91
CA ASN A 176 -0.81 -11.16 6.01
C ASN A 176 -0.70 -11.86 7.38
N LEU A 177 -1.02 -11.16 8.48
CA LEU A 177 -1.12 -11.77 9.81
C LEU A 177 -2.26 -12.80 9.86
N GLN A 178 -3.37 -12.56 9.17
CA GLN A 178 -4.45 -13.55 9.07
C GLN A 178 -3.99 -14.82 8.33
N LYS A 179 -3.20 -14.70 7.26
CA LYS A 179 -2.61 -15.87 6.57
C LYS A 179 -1.72 -16.67 7.52
N ILE A 180 -0.86 -15.99 8.30
CA ILE A 180 -0.01 -16.66 9.29
C ILE A 180 -0.84 -17.29 10.41
N LEU A 181 -1.86 -16.61 10.94
CA LEU A 181 -2.75 -17.19 11.94
C LEU A 181 -3.40 -18.47 11.44
N ASN A 182 -3.88 -18.51 10.19
CA ASN A 182 -4.48 -19.70 9.59
C ASN A 182 -3.50 -20.90 9.57
N ILE A 183 -2.20 -20.63 9.38
CA ILE A 183 -1.13 -21.63 9.44
C ILE A 183 -0.94 -22.09 10.90
N VAL A 184 -0.78 -21.15 11.85
CA VAL A 184 -0.48 -21.48 13.24
C VAL A 184 -1.65 -22.19 13.95
N TRP A 185 -2.89 -21.85 13.61
CA TRP A 185 -4.10 -22.54 14.09
C TRP A 185 -4.07 -24.03 13.75
N GLY A 186 -3.68 -24.39 12.52
CA GLY A 186 -3.53 -25.80 12.13
C GLY A 186 -2.41 -26.52 12.89
N ALA A 187 -1.40 -25.79 13.37
CA ALA A 187 -0.29 -26.34 14.15
C ALA A 187 -0.59 -26.47 15.66
N SER A 188 -1.74 -25.97 16.12
CA SER A 188 -2.11 -25.93 17.55
C SER A 188 -1.08 -25.25 18.47
N ARG A 189 -0.34 -24.25 17.95
CA ARG A 189 0.66 -23.47 18.70
C ARG A 189 0.01 -22.26 19.39
N THR A 190 -0.60 -22.51 20.55
CA THR A 190 -1.37 -21.50 21.31
C THR A 190 -0.56 -20.23 21.61
N ASP A 191 0.73 -20.36 21.93
CA ASP A 191 1.62 -19.24 22.19
C ASP A 191 1.77 -18.29 20.98
N LEU A 192 1.89 -18.85 19.78
CA LEU A 192 1.98 -18.06 18.54
C LEU A 192 0.61 -17.53 18.13
N ILE A 193 -0.47 -18.27 18.37
CA ILE A 193 -1.85 -17.83 18.12
C ILE A 193 -2.14 -16.58 18.94
N GLU A 194 -1.87 -16.61 20.24
CA GLU A 194 -2.08 -15.48 21.13
C GLU A 194 -1.23 -14.28 20.71
N LYS A 195 0.08 -14.49 20.52
CA LYS A 195 1.01 -13.40 20.18
C LYS A 195 0.66 -12.73 18.84
N ILE A 196 0.43 -13.50 17.79
CA ILE A 196 0.11 -12.96 16.46
C ILE A 196 -1.30 -12.39 16.45
N GLY A 197 -2.24 -13.03 17.17
CA GLY A 197 -3.61 -12.58 17.32
C GLY A 197 -3.70 -11.22 18.00
N GLN A 198 -2.97 -11.02 19.09
CA GLN A 198 -2.86 -9.73 19.78
C GLN A 198 -2.30 -8.64 18.86
N GLN A 199 -1.24 -8.93 18.10
CA GLN A 199 -0.66 -7.95 17.16
C GLN A 199 -1.65 -7.58 16.05
N LYS A 200 -2.35 -8.57 15.50
CA LYS A 200 -3.41 -8.32 14.52
C LYS A 200 -4.53 -7.45 15.12
N GLU A 201 -4.96 -7.72 16.35
CA GLU A 201 -6.01 -6.94 17.02
C GLU A 201 -5.57 -5.49 17.26
N ILE A 202 -4.32 -5.27 17.68
CA ILE A 202 -3.75 -3.93 17.87
C ILE A 202 -3.74 -3.18 16.54
N LEU A 203 -3.26 -3.79 15.47
CA LEU A 203 -3.24 -3.17 14.13
C LEU A 203 -4.64 -2.94 13.59
N ASP A 204 -5.59 -3.83 13.82
CA ASP A 204 -7.00 -3.67 13.41
C ASP A 204 -7.67 -2.49 14.13
N LYS A 205 -7.39 -2.32 15.44
CA LYS A 205 -7.84 -1.14 16.20
C LYS A 205 -7.20 0.15 15.67
N LEU A 206 -5.89 0.14 15.43
CA LEU A 206 -5.18 1.28 14.84
C LEU A 206 -5.74 1.63 13.45
N PHE A 207 -6.00 0.62 12.62
CA PHE A 207 -6.56 0.80 11.28
C PHE A 207 -7.95 1.42 11.33
N LYS A 208 -8.87 0.84 12.10
CA LYS A 208 -10.26 1.31 12.22
C LYS A 208 -10.37 2.66 12.91
N GLY A 209 -9.52 2.91 13.91
CA GLY A 209 -9.52 4.14 14.70
C GLY A 209 -8.85 5.31 14.00
N GLU A 210 -7.71 5.10 13.34
CA GLU A 210 -6.83 6.19 12.93
C GLU A 210 -6.58 6.27 11.43
N PHE A 211 -6.58 5.14 10.72
CA PHE A 211 -6.27 5.07 9.28
C PHE A 211 -7.46 4.70 8.39
N SER A 212 -8.67 4.74 8.92
CA SER A 212 -9.89 4.43 8.18
C SER A 212 -10.09 5.46 7.06
N ASN A 213 -10.18 4.95 5.83
CA ASN A 213 -10.46 5.74 4.64
C ASN A 213 -11.79 5.23 4.04
N GLY A 214 -12.88 6.00 4.11
CA GLY A 214 -14.15 5.65 3.48
C GLY A 214 -15.40 5.81 4.36
N GLU A 215 -16.38 4.91 4.19
CA GLU A 215 -17.73 4.97 4.79
C GLU A 215 -17.77 4.98 6.33
N PHE A 216 -16.67 4.62 6.99
CA PHE A 216 -16.53 4.63 8.44
C PHE A 216 -15.36 5.54 8.85
N LEU A 217 -15.46 6.83 8.56
CA LEU A 217 -14.58 7.83 9.17
C LEU A 217 -14.87 7.84 10.68
N SER A 218 -13.92 7.34 11.46
CA SER A 218 -13.92 7.55 12.90
C SER A 218 -13.68 9.03 13.20
N GLU A 219 -14.21 9.50 14.33
CA GLU A 219 -13.99 10.87 14.82
C GLU A 219 -12.49 11.20 15.02
N ASN A 220 -11.65 10.17 15.15
CA ASN A 220 -10.19 10.31 15.35
C ASN A 220 -9.36 10.01 14.09
N SER A 221 -9.99 9.71 12.94
CA SER A 221 -9.24 9.35 11.74
C SER A 221 -8.30 10.49 11.31
N LEU A 222 -7.11 10.14 10.83
CA LEU A 222 -6.13 11.09 10.27
C LEU A 222 -6.72 11.90 9.11
N GLN A 223 -7.62 11.29 8.33
CA GLN A 223 -8.31 11.95 7.24
C GLN A 223 -9.25 13.04 7.75
N LEU A 224 -10.01 12.77 8.81
CA LEU A 224 -10.87 13.77 9.44
C LEU A 224 -10.04 14.84 10.14
N LEU A 225 -8.93 14.48 10.79
CA LEU A 225 -8.01 15.44 11.41
C LEU A 225 -7.45 16.42 10.37
N LEU A 226 -7.00 15.92 9.22
CA LEU A 226 -6.54 16.75 8.09
C LEU A 226 -7.65 17.68 7.61
N TRP A 227 -8.85 17.15 7.40
CA TRP A 227 -9.97 17.97 6.92
C TRP A 227 -10.42 19.01 7.94
N ASN A 228 -10.48 18.67 9.22
CA ASN A 228 -10.76 19.63 10.29
C ASN A 228 -9.71 20.74 10.33
N LYS A 229 -8.43 20.41 10.12
CA LYS A 229 -7.36 21.40 10.02
C LYS A 229 -7.56 22.32 8.81
N VAL A 230 -7.91 21.78 7.65
CA VAL A 230 -8.20 22.56 6.43
C VAL A 230 -9.44 23.44 6.64
N PHE A 231 -10.52 22.89 7.18
CA PHE A 231 -11.77 23.61 7.45
C PHE A 231 -11.66 24.61 8.58
N SER A 232 -10.66 24.47 9.46
CA SER A 232 -10.44 25.45 10.52
C SER A 232 -10.26 26.88 9.98
N LEU A 233 -9.83 27.01 8.71
CA LEU A 233 -9.74 28.27 7.98
C LEU A 233 -11.09 28.99 7.85
N PHE A 234 -12.20 28.25 7.78
CA PHE A 234 -13.56 28.77 7.58
C PHE A 234 -14.40 28.75 8.87
N THR A 235 -13.81 28.41 10.04
CA THR A 235 -14.55 28.22 11.30
C THR A 235 -15.39 29.45 11.70
N GLU A 236 -14.89 30.66 11.45
CA GLU A 236 -15.64 31.89 11.76
C GLU A 236 -16.86 32.08 10.86
N LEU A 237 -16.79 31.56 9.64
CA LEU A 237 -17.88 31.60 8.67
C LEU A 237 -18.90 30.51 8.96
N GLU A 238 -18.47 29.31 9.38
CA GLU A 238 -19.37 28.22 9.80
C GLU A 238 -20.34 28.65 10.91
N LYS A 239 -19.88 29.49 11.85
CA LYS A 239 -20.74 30.06 12.90
C LYS A 239 -21.87 30.96 12.36
N LYS A 240 -21.74 31.48 11.14
CA LYS A 240 -22.74 32.32 10.48
C LYS A 240 -23.79 31.50 9.72
N GLY A 241 -23.52 30.23 9.40
CA GLY A 241 -24.42 29.37 8.66
C GLY A 241 -23.73 28.15 8.03
N GLU A 242 -24.50 27.32 7.34
CA GLU A 242 -23.98 26.13 6.65
C GLU A 242 -23.16 26.54 5.42
N PHE A 243 -22.06 25.86 5.11
CA PHE A 243 -21.12 26.27 4.05
C PHE A 243 -21.72 26.45 2.65
N HIS A 244 -22.77 25.69 2.32
CA HIS A 244 -23.48 25.82 1.03
C HIS A 244 -24.33 27.09 0.94
N SER A 245 -24.63 27.73 2.08
CA SER A 245 -25.40 28.97 2.17
C SER A 245 -24.53 30.22 2.16
N ILE A 246 -23.23 30.09 2.45
CA ILE A 246 -22.31 31.21 2.56
C ILE A 246 -21.64 31.48 1.21
N PRO A 247 -21.73 32.69 0.65
CA PRO A 247 -21.11 33.04 -0.63
C PRO A 247 -19.60 32.83 -0.64
N SER A 248 -19.07 32.31 -1.76
CA SER A 248 -17.62 32.10 -1.94
C SER A 248 -16.79 33.37 -1.76
N ILE A 249 -17.37 34.56 -2.04
CA ILE A 249 -16.71 35.84 -1.82
C ILE A 249 -16.38 36.10 -0.34
N GLU A 250 -17.17 35.58 0.61
CA GLU A 250 -16.83 35.63 2.04
C GLU A 250 -15.73 34.63 2.37
N GLY A 251 -15.74 33.46 1.72
CA GLY A 251 -14.70 32.43 1.91
C GLY A 251 -13.31 32.87 1.47
N ILE A 252 -13.19 33.63 0.37
CA ILE A 252 -11.89 34.09 -0.11
C ILE A 252 -11.26 35.19 0.78
N GLU A 253 -12.05 35.85 1.64
CA GLU A 253 -11.51 36.78 2.65
C GLU A 253 -10.59 36.03 3.64
N CYS A 254 -10.88 34.75 3.94
CA CYS A 254 -10.01 33.88 4.75
C CYS A 254 -8.63 33.65 4.12
N PHE A 255 -8.49 33.83 2.81
CA PHE A 255 -7.20 33.74 2.10
C PHE A 255 -6.40 35.05 2.12
N SER A 256 -6.84 36.01 2.93
CA SER A 256 -6.31 37.38 2.96
C SER A 256 -6.50 38.17 1.67
N ILE A 257 -7.62 37.93 0.96
CA ILE A 257 -7.97 38.62 -0.29
C ILE A 257 -9.05 39.65 0.03
N TRP A 258 -8.64 40.89 0.30
CA TRP A 258 -9.54 41.94 0.80
C TRP A 258 -9.64 43.12 -0.14
N TYR A 259 -8.54 43.46 -0.82
CA TYR A 259 -8.43 44.71 -1.56
C TYR A 259 -8.59 44.49 -3.08
N PRO A 260 -9.01 45.52 -3.84
CA PRO A 260 -9.04 45.46 -5.30
C PRO A 260 -7.74 44.95 -5.93
N GLN A 261 -6.59 45.26 -5.32
CA GLN A 261 -5.30 44.80 -5.80
C GLN A 261 -5.11 43.29 -5.65
N ASP A 262 -5.61 42.68 -4.57
CA ASP A 262 -5.55 41.23 -4.36
C ASP A 262 -6.39 40.49 -5.41
N PHE A 263 -7.60 41.00 -5.70
CA PHE A 263 -8.47 40.43 -6.74
C PHE A 263 -7.85 40.52 -8.14
N LYS A 264 -7.10 41.60 -8.43
CA LYS A 264 -6.33 41.72 -9.68
C LYS A 264 -5.17 40.73 -9.73
N GLU A 265 -4.43 40.56 -8.63
CA GLU A 265 -3.27 39.69 -8.55
C GLU A 265 -3.60 38.21 -8.83
N ILE A 266 -4.79 37.76 -8.41
CA ILE A 266 -5.30 36.40 -8.61
C ILE A 266 -6.11 36.24 -9.91
N GLY A 267 -6.36 37.32 -10.66
CA GLY A 267 -7.08 37.27 -11.93
C GLY A 267 -8.61 37.31 -11.84
N LEU A 268 -9.20 37.66 -10.69
CA LEU A 268 -10.66 37.87 -10.57
C LEU A 268 -11.12 39.23 -11.11
N LEU A 269 -10.20 40.18 -11.29
CA LEU A 269 -10.45 41.49 -11.89
C LEU A 269 -9.47 41.77 -13.04
N SER A 270 -9.93 42.50 -14.06
CA SER A 270 -9.06 43.00 -15.13
C SER A 270 -8.02 43.98 -14.59
N THR A 271 -6.79 43.91 -15.10
CA THR A 271 -5.70 44.83 -14.77
C THR A 271 -6.06 46.30 -15.02
N ASN A 272 -6.94 46.56 -15.99
CA ASN A 272 -7.39 47.90 -16.38
C ASN A 272 -8.60 48.41 -15.59
N ALA A 273 -9.16 47.63 -14.65
CA ALA A 273 -10.30 48.06 -13.86
C ALA A 273 -9.88 49.16 -12.86
N THR A 274 -10.27 50.40 -13.13
CA THR A 274 -10.23 51.52 -12.18
C THR A 274 -11.60 51.66 -11.55
N GLN A 275 -11.83 51.01 -10.41
CA GLN A 275 -13.08 51.15 -9.67
C GLN A 275 -12.77 51.85 -8.34
N ASP A 276 -13.30 53.06 -8.17
CA ASP A 276 -13.23 53.84 -6.93
C ASP A 276 -14.27 53.36 -5.90
N ASN A 277 -15.27 52.58 -6.32
CA ASN A 277 -16.34 52.04 -5.48
C ASN A 277 -16.09 50.56 -5.12
N PHE A 278 -15.86 50.29 -3.85
CA PHE A 278 -15.57 48.94 -3.35
C PHE A 278 -16.75 47.97 -3.48
N GLU A 279 -18.00 48.45 -3.39
CA GLU A 279 -19.18 47.58 -3.52
C GLU A 279 -19.36 47.08 -4.97
N GLU A 280 -19.03 47.92 -5.95
CA GLU A 280 -19.02 47.52 -7.37
C GLU A 280 -17.92 46.50 -7.65
N VAL A 281 -16.76 46.64 -6.99
CA VAL A 281 -15.67 45.66 -7.06
C VAL A 281 -16.15 44.31 -6.50
N LYS A 282 -16.74 44.29 -5.31
CA LYS A 282 -17.27 43.06 -4.69
C LYS A 282 -18.33 42.40 -5.57
N HIS A 283 -19.27 43.16 -6.14
CA HIS A 283 -20.27 42.63 -7.06
C HIS A 283 -19.62 42.00 -8.31
N THR A 284 -18.61 42.66 -8.89
CA THR A 284 -17.90 42.16 -10.09
C THR A 284 -17.14 40.86 -9.78
N VAL A 285 -16.43 40.82 -8.66
CA VAL A 285 -15.69 39.64 -8.18
C VAL A 285 -16.65 38.47 -7.97
N TRP A 286 -17.78 38.71 -7.32
CA TRP A 286 -18.81 37.71 -7.08
C TRP A 286 -19.36 37.11 -8.38
N GLU A 287 -19.70 37.94 -9.37
CA GLU A 287 -20.16 37.46 -10.67
C GLU A 287 -19.09 36.66 -11.41
N ASN A 288 -17.80 37.02 -11.27
CA ASN A 288 -16.71 36.25 -11.86
C ASN A 288 -16.47 34.91 -11.15
N LEU A 289 -16.60 34.85 -9.82
CA LEU A 289 -16.57 33.59 -9.07
C LEU A 289 -17.70 32.66 -9.50
N LYS A 290 -18.92 33.17 -9.67
CA LYS A 290 -20.05 32.36 -10.20
C LYS A 290 -19.76 31.78 -11.59
N LYS A 291 -19.15 32.56 -12.50
CA LYS A 291 -18.76 32.06 -13.84
C LYS A 291 -17.75 30.91 -13.77
N LEU A 292 -16.96 30.85 -12.71
CA LEU A 292 -16.00 29.78 -12.45
C LEU A 292 -16.64 28.59 -11.70
N ASP A 293 -17.96 28.60 -11.51
CA ASP A 293 -18.71 27.62 -10.72
C ASP A 293 -18.33 27.66 -9.22
N LEU A 294 -17.98 28.84 -8.69
CA LEU A 294 -17.65 29.07 -7.28
C LEU A 294 -18.78 29.89 -6.62
N HIS A 295 -19.87 29.24 -6.26
CA HIS A 295 -21.03 29.90 -5.64
C HIS A 295 -20.87 30.02 -4.12
N SER A 296 -20.30 29.03 -3.46
CA SER A 296 -20.32 28.92 -2.01
C SER A 296 -18.95 28.56 -1.45
N ILE A 297 -18.82 28.60 -0.12
CA ILE A 297 -17.63 28.04 0.54
C ILE A 297 -17.53 26.53 0.26
N GLN A 298 -18.68 25.83 0.18
CA GLN A 298 -18.68 24.41 -0.20
C GLN A 298 -18.01 24.18 -1.56
N ASP A 299 -18.22 25.06 -2.54
CA ASP A 299 -17.56 24.94 -3.84
C ASP A 299 -16.04 25.14 -3.77
N LEU A 300 -15.57 26.05 -2.90
CA LEU A 300 -14.14 26.23 -2.65
C LEU A 300 -13.55 24.95 -2.04
N VAL A 301 -14.25 24.36 -1.08
CA VAL A 301 -13.88 23.11 -0.43
C VAL A 301 -13.82 21.95 -1.41
N ASP A 302 -14.89 21.73 -2.18
CA ASP A 302 -15.03 20.61 -3.11
C ASP A 302 -13.98 20.68 -4.22
N LYS A 303 -13.62 21.90 -4.63
CA LYS A 303 -12.59 22.16 -5.65
C LYS A 303 -11.18 22.31 -5.08
N LYS A 304 -10.99 22.02 -3.79
CA LYS A 304 -9.70 22.05 -3.08
C LYS A 304 -8.99 23.41 -3.08
N ILE A 305 -9.75 24.50 -2.98
CA ILE A 305 -9.26 25.87 -2.93
C ILE A 305 -9.18 26.34 -1.48
N TYR A 306 -7.96 26.44 -0.95
CA TYR A 306 -7.70 26.74 0.49
C TYR A 306 -6.73 27.89 0.73
N SER A 307 -6.20 28.50 -0.33
CA SER A 307 -5.27 29.62 -0.24
C SER A 307 -5.32 30.51 -1.48
N LYS A 308 -4.78 31.73 -1.38
CA LYS A 308 -4.67 32.68 -2.49
C LYS A 308 -3.97 32.07 -3.71
N ASN A 309 -2.94 31.26 -3.46
CA ASN A 309 -2.18 30.57 -4.51
C ASN A 309 -3.00 29.48 -5.21
N THR A 310 -3.76 28.67 -4.45
CA THR A 310 -4.62 27.64 -5.05
C THR A 310 -5.76 28.26 -5.87
N LEU A 311 -6.36 29.34 -5.38
CA LEU A 311 -7.38 30.08 -6.11
C LEU A 311 -6.83 30.67 -7.41
N LYS A 312 -5.64 31.29 -7.36
CA LYS A 312 -4.96 31.81 -8.54
C LYS A 312 -4.68 30.72 -9.59
N LYS A 313 -4.08 29.59 -9.18
CA LYS A 313 -3.83 28.44 -10.08
C LYS A 313 -5.13 27.90 -10.68
N PHE A 314 -6.19 27.81 -9.87
CA PHE A 314 -7.51 27.36 -10.32
C PHE A 314 -8.09 28.30 -11.39
N ILE A 315 -8.00 29.62 -11.16
CA ILE A 315 -8.44 30.63 -12.13
C ILE A 315 -7.59 30.52 -13.40
N GLU A 316 -6.26 30.49 -13.31
CA GLU A 316 -5.35 30.35 -14.47
C GLU A 316 -5.69 29.12 -15.34
N ASN A 317 -6.02 27.99 -14.72
CA ASN A 317 -6.41 26.76 -15.42
C ASN A 317 -7.80 26.81 -16.09
N ARG A 318 -8.67 27.75 -15.68
CA ARG A 318 -10.04 27.93 -16.21
C ARG A 318 -10.22 29.25 -16.96
N SER A 319 -9.18 30.08 -17.00
CA SER A 319 -9.23 31.40 -17.62
C SER A 319 -9.51 31.24 -19.12
N PHE A 320 -10.46 32.03 -19.58
CA PHE A 320 -10.81 32.26 -20.98
C PHE A 320 -9.67 32.95 -21.74
#